data_AF-A0A8J6VIX4-F1
#
_entry.id   AF-A0A8J6VIX4-F1
#
_cell.length_a   1.000
_cell.length_b   1.000
_cell.length_c   1.000
_cell.angle_alpha   90.00
_cell.angle_beta   90.00
_cell.angle_gamma   90.00
#
_symmetry.space_group_name_H-M   'P 1'
#
loop_
_entity.id
_entity.type
_entity.pdbx_description
1 polymer ?
#
loop_
_entity_poly.entity_id
_entity_poly.type
_entity_poly.pdbx_seq_one_letter_code
_entity_poly.pdbx_strand_id
1 'polypeptide(L)'
;MTTNPRIGSSLDDLLEEDGVLEEVEAVALKRVVAWKVSEIMREKGISKAEMAAEMKTSRASLNRFLDPQNPSVTLHTLVNAAKAIGGKLCLDLVLPPSAFPASPSPLVLERESQAARREFLKVKRQSQAARRKSSTLKDQALASRHKSLV
;
A
#
# COMPACT_ATOMS: atom_id res chain seq x y z
N MET A 1 23.98 17.73 24.20
CA MET A 1 24.09 16.44 23.46
C MET A 1 25.57 16.14 23.35
N THR A 2 26.05 15.11 24.04
CA THR A 2 27.47 14.77 24.17
C THR A 2 27.94 14.05 22.90
N THR A 3 28.68 14.74 22.05
CA THR A 3 29.25 14.15 20.82
C THR A 3 30.43 13.26 21.21
N ASN A 4 30.26 11.95 21.11
CA ASN A 4 31.34 11.00 21.37
C ASN A 4 32.28 10.94 20.15
N PRO A 5 33.59 11.21 20.29
CA PRO A 5 34.55 11.30 19.19
C PRO A 5 34.79 9.97 18.44
N ARG A 6 34.18 8.86 18.88
CA ARG A 6 34.22 7.56 18.19
C ARG A 6 32.92 7.20 17.46
N ILE A 7 31.94 8.10 17.40
CA ILE A 7 30.75 7.91 16.56
C ILE A 7 31.15 8.26 15.13
N GLY A 8 31.19 7.24 14.26
CA GLY A 8 31.43 7.41 12.82
C GLY A 8 30.19 7.93 12.08
N SER A 9 30.22 7.83 10.75
CA SER A 9 29.07 8.08 9.88
C SER A 9 27.90 7.12 10.20
N SER A 10 26.70 7.50 9.77
CA SER A 10 25.49 6.71 9.98
C SER A 10 25.52 5.43 9.12
N LEU A 11 24.68 4.43 9.47
CA LEU A 11 24.52 3.26 8.62
C LEU A 11 23.96 3.64 7.25
N ASP A 12 23.07 4.64 7.21
CA ASP A 12 22.47 5.10 5.97
C ASP A 12 23.55 5.73 5.07
N ASP A 13 24.48 6.51 5.64
CA ASP A 13 25.61 7.10 4.91
C ASP A 13 26.47 6.00 4.24
N LEU A 14 26.74 4.90 4.95
CA LEU A 14 27.50 3.77 4.41
C LEU A 14 26.74 3.08 3.27
N LEU A 15 25.42 2.87 3.43
CA LEU A 15 24.59 2.23 2.41
C LEU A 15 24.40 3.12 1.17
N GLU A 16 24.42 4.45 1.34
CA GLU A 16 24.44 5.43 0.25
C GLU A 16 25.78 5.38 -0.50
N GLU A 17 26.91 5.34 0.21
CA GLU A 17 28.25 5.20 -0.38
C GLU A 17 28.38 3.93 -1.22
N ASP A 18 27.80 2.83 -0.74
CA ASP A 18 27.77 1.55 -1.46
C ASP A 18 26.71 1.51 -2.60
N GLY A 19 25.84 2.52 -2.70
CA GLY A 19 24.79 2.62 -3.72
C GLY A 19 23.66 1.59 -3.55
N VAL A 20 23.49 1.03 -2.35
CA VAL A 20 22.52 -0.06 -2.07
C VAL A 20 21.41 0.36 -1.10
N LEU A 21 21.41 1.60 -0.61
CA LEU A 21 20.42 2.08 0.37
C LEU A 21 18.98 1.78 -0.07
N GLU A 22 18.60 2.18 -1.28
CA GLU A 22 17.23 2.03 -1.79
C GLU A 22 16.77 0.55 -1.82
N GLU A 23 17.66 -0.37 -2.21
CA GLU A 23 17.36 -1.80 -2.27
C GLU A 23 17.20 -2.39 -0.87
N VAL A 24 18.09 -2.00 0.06
CA VAL A 24 18.05 -2.44 1.45
C VAL A 24 16.80 -1.93 2.14
N GLU A 25 16.42 -0.68 1.93
CA GLU A 25 15.18 -0.09 2.46
C GLU A 25 13.94 -0.84 1.94
N ALA A 26 13.89 -1.13 0.63
CA ALA A 26 12.77 -1.87 0.05
C ALA A 26 12.62 -3.27 0.67
N VAL A 27 13.73 -3.98 0.86
CA VAL A 27 13.74 -5.30 1.52
C VAL A 27 13.37 -5.19 3.01
N ALA A 28 13.86 -4.18 3.71
CA ALA A 28 13.53 -3.93 5.11
C ALA A 28 12.03 -3.67 5.30
N LEU A 29 11.44 -2.78 4.48
CA LEU A 29 10.00 -2.51 4.46
C LEU A 29 9.20 -3.78 4.17
N LYS A 30 9.63 -4.57 3.18
CA LYS A 30 8.98 -5.83 2.83
C LYS A 30 8.97 -6.82 3.99
N ARG A 31 10.07 -6.93 4.73
CA ARG A 31 10.19 -7.78 5.93
C ARG A 31 9.19 -7.37 6.99
N VAL A 32 9.07 -6.08 7.26
CA VAL A 32 8.09 -5.56 8.24
C VAL A 32 6.66 -5.89 7.82
N VAL A 33 6.32 -5.70 6.55
CA VAL A 33 4.97 -6.02 6.02
C VAL A 33 4.69 -7.53 6.11
N ALA A 34 5.62 -8.37 5.65
CA ALA A 34 5.47 -9.82 5.68
C ALA A 34 5.29 -10.35 7.10
N TRP A 35 6.11 -9.86 8.03
CA TRP A 35 6.03 -10.18 9.45
C TRP A 35 4.68 -9.76 10.00
N LYS A 36 4.29 -8.49 9.86
CA LYS A 36 3.02 -7.97 10.41
C LYS A 36 1.80 -8.73 9.92
N VAL A 37 1.74 -9.08 8.63
CA VAL A 37 0.62 -9.88 8.11
C VAL A 37 0.66 -11.30 8.67
N SER A 38 1.83 -11.93 8.74
CA SER A 38 1.99 -13.28 9.27
C SER A 38 1.61 -13.38 10.76
N GLU A 39 1.97 -12.38 11.56
CA GLU A 39 1.58 -12.28 12.97
C GLU A 39 0.07 -12.23 13.11
N ILE A 40 -0.60 -11.34 12.35
CA ILE A 40 -2.05 -11.21 12.42
C ILE A 40 -2.76 -12.47 11.93
N MET A 41 -2.22 -13.14 10.90
CA MET A 41 -2.73 -14.45 10.47
C MET A 41 -2.64 -15.48 11.61
N ARG A 42 -1.51 -15.52 12.32
CA ARG A 42 -1.32 -16.43 13.47
C ARG A 42 -2.27 -16.10 14.62
N GLU A 43 -2.39 -14.83 14.99
CA GLU A 43 -3.29 -14.36 16.05
C GLU A 43 -4.77 -14.67 15.76
N LYS A 44 -5.17 -14.56 14.49
CA LYS A 44 -6.55 -14.82 14.05
C LYS A 44 -6.80 -16.27 13.62
N GLY A 45 -5.78 -17.13 13.63
CA GLY A 45 -5.89 -18.51 13.16
C GLY A 45 -6.18 -18.64 11.66
N ILE A 46 -5.82 -17.66 10.84
CA ILE A 46 -6.05 -17.66 9.39
C ILE A 46 -4.97 -18.50 8.71
N SER A 47 -5.39 -19.58 8.06
CA SER A 47 -4.48 -20.39 7.25
C SER A 47 -4.06 -19.67 5.96
N LYS A 48 -2.95 -20.12 5.35
CA LYS A 48 -2.52 -19.60 4.04
C LYS A 48 -3.57 -19.84 2.93
N ALA A 49 -4.38 -20.89 3.04
CA ALA A 49 -5.42 -21.18 2.06
C ALA A 49 -6.57 -20.18 2.17
N GLU A 50 -7.04 -19.92 3.41
CA GLU A 50 -8.09 -18.95 3.69
C GLU A 50 -7.65 -17.53 3.32
N MET A 51 -6.42 -17.15 3.70
CA MET A 51 -5.88 -15.84 3.35
C MET A 51 -5.79 -15.64 1.83
N ALA A 52 -5.36 -16.66 1.08
CA ALA A 52 -5.29 -16.59 -0.38
C ALA A 52 -6.69 -16.45 -1.01
N ALA A 53 -7.67 -17.19 -0.48
CA ALA A 53 -9.05 -17.10 -0.92
C ALA A 53 -9.64 -15.70 -0.67
N GLU A 54 -9.44 -15.15 0.53
CA GLU A 54 -9.94 -13.83 0.92
C GLU A 54 -9.28 -12.70 0.11
N MET A 55 -7.97 -12.83 -0.17
CA MET A 55 -7.23 -11.93 -1.05
C MET A 55 -7.59 -12.08 -2.54
N LYS A 56 -8.36 -13.11 -2.91
CA LYS A 56 -8.68 -13.48 -4.31
C LYS A 56 -7.42 -13.72 -5.14
N THR A 57 -6.48 -14.48 -4.59
CA THR A 57 -5.21 -14.79 -5.23
C THR A 57 -4.84 -16.26 -5.08
N SER A 58 -3.82 -16.73 -5.80
CA SER A 58 -3.33 -18.09 -5.67
C SER A 58 -2.44 -18.24 -4.43
N ARG A 59 -2.35 -19.46 -3.88
CA ARG A 59 -1.43 -19.77 -2.77
C ARG A 59 0.02 -19.43 -3.09
N ALA A 60 0.44 -19.63 -4.34
CA ALA A 60 1.78 -19.26 -4.81
C ALA A 60 2.00 -17.74 -4.74
N SER A 61 1.00 -16.95 -5.12
CA SER A 61 1.06 -15.49 -5.03
C SER A 61 1.09 -15.00 -3.59
N LEU A 62 0.29 -15.63 -2.70
CA LEU A 62 0.36 -15.34 -1.27
C LEU A 62 1.73 -15.69 -0.69
N ASN A 63 2.31 -16.84 -1.05
CA ASN A 63 3.64 -17.23 -0.56
C ASN A 63 4.70 -16.21 -0.97
N ARG A 64 4.68 -15.72 -2.21
CA ARG A 64 5.56 -14.62 -2.64
C ARG A 64 5.29 -13.32 -1.88
N PHE A 65 4.03 -13.02 -1.61
CA PHE A 65 3.66 -11.85 -0.81
C PHE A 65 4.14 -11.97 0.65
N LEU A 66 4.19 -13.17 1.23
CA LEU A 66 4.69 -13.41 2.58
C LEU A 66 6.21 -13.63 2.62
N ASP A 67 6.87 -13.74 1.47
CA ASP A 67 8.32 -13.89 1.38
C ASP A 67 9.02 -12.56 1.77
N PRO A 68 9.85 -12.54 2.84
CA PRO A 68 10.59 -11.36 3.25
C PRO A 68 11.67 -10.92 2.25
N GLN A 69 12.15 -11.81 1.37
CA GLN A 69 13.23 -11.50 0.42
C GLN A 69 12.70 -11.05 -0.95
N ASN A 70 11.37 -11.02 -1.14
CA ASN A 70 10.77 -10.56 -2.38
C ASN A 70 10.21 -9.14 -2.22
N PRO A 71 10.98 -8.08 -2.49
CA PRO A 71 10.53 -6.70 -2.30
C PRO A 71 9.42 -6.28 -3.28
N SER A 72 9.23 -7.00 -4.38
CA SER A 72 8.25 -6.66 -5.41
C SER A 72 6.82 -6.96 -4.96
N VAL A 73 6.05 -5.91 -4.66
CA VAL A 73 4.64 -6.00 -4.30
C VAL A 73 3.88 -4.80 -4.87
N THR A 74 2.66 -5.04 -5.37
CA THR A 74 1.80 -3.96 -5.85
C THR A 74 0.95 -3.39 -4.72
N LEU A 75 0.57 -2.11 -4.84
CA LEU A 75 -0.39 -1.46 -3.94
C LEU A 75 -1.72 -2.23 -3.86
N HIS A 76 -2.17 -2.84 -4.96
CA HIS A 76 -3.39 -3.63 -4.97
C HIS A 76 -3.29 -4.85 -4.06
N THR A 77 -2.14 -5.54 -4.07
CA THR A 77 -1.88 -6.69 -3.20
C THR A 77 -1.88 -6.28 -1.73
N LEU A 78 -1.23 -5.15 -1.38
CA LEU A 78 -1.23 -4.63 -0.01
C LEU A 78 -2.64 -4.28 0.48
N VAL A 79 -3.43 -3.64 -0.36
CA VAL A 79 -4.83 -3.30 -0.04
C VAL A 79 -5.67 -4.56 0.16
N ASN A 80 -5.49 -5.59 -0.66
CA ASN A 80 -6.24 -6.84 -0.52
C ASN A 80 -5.80 -7.63 0.72
N ALA A 81 -4.50 -7.67 1.02
CA ALA A 81 -3.99 -8.27 2.26
C ALA A 81 -4.56 -7.56 3.49
N ALA A 82 -4.52 -6.23 3.51
CA ALA A 82 -5.09 -5.42 4.59
C ALA A 82 -6.59 -5.67 4.77
N LYS A 83 -7.36 -5.76 3.67
CA LYS A 83 -8.79 -6.09 3.73
C LYS A 83 -9.05 -7.50 4.26
N ALA A 84 -8.26 -8.48 3.83
CA ALA A 84 -8.43 -9.88 4.23
C ALA A 84 -8.22 -10.09 5.73
N ILE A 85 -7.33 -9.31 6.35
CA ILE A 85 -7.15 -9.29 7.81
C ILE A 85 -8.12 -8.34 8.53
N GLY A 86 -9.11 -7.75 7.86
CA GLY A 86 -10.09 -6.83 8.45
C GLY A 86 -9.58 -5.42 8.73
N GLY A 87 -8.46 -5.02 8.12
CA GLY A 87 -7.80 -3.72 8.27
C GLY A 87 -7.91 -2.82 7.03
N LYS A 88 -7.10 -1.76 7.04
CA LYS A 88 -6.94 -0.80 5.93
C LYS A 88 -5.46 -0.43 5.78
N LEU A 89 -5.04 -0.22 4.53
CA LEU A 89 -3.69 0.28 4.24
C LEU A 89 -3.62 1.79 4.50
N CYS A 90 -2.65 2.21 5.30
CA CYS A 90 -2.23 3.60 5.48
C CYS A 90 -0.74 3.67 5.14
N LEU A 91 -0.34 4.67 4.36
CA LEU A 91 1.04 4.88 3.93
C LEU A 91 1.37 6.35 4.16
N ASP A 92 2.53 6.60 4.75
CA ASP A 92 3.09 7.94 4.94
C ASP A 92 4.44 7.98 4.21
N LEU A 93 4.70 9.09 3.52
CA LEU A 93 5.98 9.34 2.87
C LEU A 93 6.78 10.29 3.77
N VAL A 94 8.01 9.91 4.08
CA VAL A 94 8.94 10.74 4.85
C VAL A 94 9.79 11.52 3.86
N LEU A 95 9.86 12.83 4.05
CA LEU A 95 10.68 13.74 3.24
C LEU A 95 11.89 14.17 4.06
N PRO A 96 13.09 14.26 3.46
CA PRO A 96 14.26 14.74 4.18
C PRO A 96 14.06 16.21 4.57
N PRO A 97 14.60 16.66 5.70
CA PRO A 97 14.45 18.04 6.19
C PRO A 97 15.03 19.08 5.22
N SER A 98 15.93 18.68 4.32
CA SER A 98 16.52 19.51 3.26
C SER A 98 15.60 19.73 2.06
N ALA A 99 14.51 18.95 1.90
CA ALA A 99 13.60 19.05 0.76
C ALA A 99 12.74 20.33 0.78
N PHE A 100 12.67 21.03 1.91
CA PHE A 100 11.97 22.32 2.04
C PHE A 100 12.92 23.37 2.64
N PRO A 101 13.38 24.37 1.87
CA PRO A 101 14.08 25.51 2.43
C PRO A 101 13.11 26.30 3.32
N ALA A 102 13.32 26.22 4.64
CA ALA A 102 12.49 26.82 5.70
C ALA A 102 11.03 26.33 5.73
N SER A 103 10.65 25.74 6.88
CA SER A 103 9.34 25.15 7.13
C SER A 103 8.17 26.05 6.70
N PRO A 104 7.26 25.59 5.82
CA PRO A 104 5.98 26.27 5.68
C PRO A 104 5.21 26.14 7.00
N SER A 105 4.60 27.23 7.46
CA SER A 105 3.87 27.31 8.73
C SER A 105 2.93 26.11 8.93
N PRO A 106 2.73 25.60 10.17
CA PRO A 106 1.90 24.41 10.45
C PRO A 106 0.51 24.41 9.80
N LEU A 107 -0.05 25.61 9.56
CA LEU A 107 -1.32 25.81 8.87
C LEU A 107 -1.32 25.40 7.38
N VAL A 108 -0.17 25.37 6.71
CA VAL A 108 -0.03 24.95 5.31
C VAL A 108 -0.03 23.42 5.21
N LEU A 109 0.71 22.73 6.08
CA LEU A 109 0.74 21.26 6.14
C LEU A 109 -0.63 20.66 6.46
N GLU A 110 -1.38 21.27 7.37
CA GLU A 110 -2.76 20.86 7.66
C GLU A 110 -3.69 21.06 6.45
N ARG A 111 -3.52 22.16 5.70
CA ARG A 111 -4.32 22.42 4.51
C ARG A 111 -4.01 21.45 3.38
N GLU A 112 -2.74 21.12 3.17
CA GLU A 112 -2.31 20.16 2.14
C GLU A 112 -2.73 18.73 2.47
N SER A 113 -2.60 18.31 3.74
CA SER A 113 -3.09 17.00 4.19
C SER A 113 -4.62 16.88 4.13
N GLN A 114 -5.36 17.96 4.43
CA GLN A 114 -6.82 18.02 4.23
C GLN A 114 -7.20 18.02 2.75
N ALA A 115 -6.44 18.72 1.89
CA ALA A 115 -6.64 18.73 0.44
C ALA A 115 -6.39 17.34 -0.17
N ALA A 116 -5.29 16.68 0.19
CA ALA A 116 -4.96 15.32 -0.23
C ALA A 116 -6.04 14.31 0.20
N ARG A 117 -6.52 14.40 1.44
CA ARG A 117 -7.64 13.57 1.93
C ARG A 117 -8.92 13.82 1.11
N ARG A 118 -9.24 15.06 0.77
CA ARG A 118 -10.41 15.43 -0.06
C ARG A 118 -10.27 14.90 -1.49
N GLU A 119 -9.09 15.04 -2.08
CA GLU A 119 -8.80 14.58 -3.44
C GLU A 119 -8.91 13.06 -3.52
N PHE A 120 -8.34 12.34 -2.55
CA PHE A 120 -8.51 10.90 -2.42
C PHE A 120 -9.99 10.49 -2.34
N LEU A 121 -10.80 11.20 -1.56
CA LEU A 121 -12.25 10.97 -1.50
C LEU A 121 -12.95 11.23 -2.84
N LYS A 122 -12.52 12.25 -3.59
CA LYS A 122 -13.07 12.61 -4.91
C LYS A 122 -12.76 11.52 -5.94
N VAL A 123 -11.51 11.05 -5.98
CA VAL A 123 -11.08 9.92 -6.82
C VAL A 123 -11.89 8.66 -6.50
N LYS A 124 -12.06 8.35 -5.21
CA LYS A 124 -12.85 7.18 -4.77
C LYS A 124 -14.31 7.24 -5.24
N ARG A 125 -14.93 8.42 -5.20
CA ARG A 125 -16.31 8.64 -5.70
C ARG A 125 -16.41 8.48 -7.21
N GLN A 126 -15.44 8.99 -7.97
CA GLN A 126 -15.41 8.85 -9.43
C GLN A 126 -15.27 7.38 -9.87
N SER A 127 -14.39 6.61 -9.22
CA SER A 127 -14.23 5.18 -9.54
C SER A 127 -15.49 4.36 -9.23
N GLN A 128 -16.24 4.69 -8.17
CA GLN A 128 -17.53 4.04 -7.86
C GLN A 128 -18.63 4.40 -8.85
N ALA A 129 -18.71 5.66 -9.28
CA ALA A 129 -19.67 6.11 -10.28
C ALA A 129 -19.44 5.44 -11.66
N ALA A 130 -18.17 5.28 -12.06
CA ALA A 130 -17.81 4.59 -13.30
C ALA A 130 -18.23 3.10 -13.29
N ARG A 131 -18.07 2.41 -12.16
CA ARG A 131 -18.53 1.01 -12.00
C ARG A 131 -20.04 0.85 -12.11
N ARG A 132 -20.83 1.79 -11.57
CA ARG A 132 -22.30 1.75 -11.66
C ARG A 132 -22.78 1.95 -13.09
N LYS A 133 -22.23 2.95 -13.80
CA LYS A 133 -22.58 3.21 -15.21
C LYS A 133 -22.29 2.00 -16.11
N SER A 134 -21.16 1.31 -15.88
CA SER A 134 -20.79 0.11 -16.65
C SER A 134 -21.70 -1.10 -16.39
N SER A 135 -22.29 -1.26 -15.19
CA SER A 135 -23.26 -2.34 -14.95
C SER A 135 -24.62 -2.03 -15.58
N THR A 136 -25.13 -0.79 -15.44
CA THR A 136 -26.39 -0.39 -16.08
C THR A 136 -26.36 -0.49 -17.60
N LEU A 137 -25.22 -0.18 -18.23
CA LEU A 137 -25.06 -0.33 -19.69
C LEU A 137 -25.07 -1.81 -20.13
N LYS A 138 -24.51 -2.71 -19.31
CA LYS A 138 -24.55 -4.16 -19.58
C LYS A 138 -25.97 -4.72 -19.42
N ASP A 139 -26.69 -4.30 -18.38
CA ASP A 139 -28.07 -4.74 -18.14
C ASP A 139 -29.01 -4.24 -19.25
N GLN A 140 -28.81 -3.01 -19.72
CA GLN A 140 -29.59 -2.43 -20.81
C GLN A 140 -29.28 -3.09 -22.16
N ALA A 141 -28.02 -3.47 -22.42
CA ALA A 141 -27.64 -4.20 -23.63
C ALA A 141 -28.17 -5.65 -23.64
N LEU A 142 -28.27 -6.30 -22.49
CA LEU A 142 -28.85 -7.65 -22.35
C LEU A 142 -30.36 -7.63 -22.59
N ALA A 143 -31.06 -6.63 -22.07
CA ALA A 143 -32.50 -6.45 -22.27
C ALA A 143 -32.86 -6.16 -23.74
N SER A 144 -32.03 -5.41 -24.47
CA SER A 144 -32.23 -5.12 -25.90
C SER A 144 -31.99 -6.33 -26.80
N ARG A 145 -31.10 -7.26 -26.41
CA ARG A 145 -30.86 -8.51 -27.15
C ARG A 145 -32.03 -9.50 -27.05
N HIS A 146 -32.72 -9.55 -25.90
CA HIS A 146 -33.90 -10.40 -25.73
C HIS A 146 -35.14 -9.89 -26.48
N LYS A 147 -35.23 -8.58 -26.72
CA LYS A 147 -36.33 -7.96 -27.48
C LYS A 147 -36.18 -8.06 -29.00
N SER A 148 -35.03 -8.48 -29.51
CA SER A 148 -34.77 -8.62 -30.95
C SER A 148 -34.83 -10.07 -31.46
N LEU A 149 -35.26 -11.01 -30.60
CA LEU A 149 -35.33 -12.45 -30.88
C LEU A 149 -36.74 -13.06 -30.77
N VAL A 150 -37.76 -12.20 -30.66
CA VAL A 150 -39.20 -12.53 -30.72
C VAL A 150 -39.81 -11.70 -31.84
#